data_AF-A0A1H8DKI0-F1
#
_entry.id   AF-A0A1H8DKI0-F1
#
_cell.length_a   1.000
_cell.length_b   1.000
_cell.length_c   1.000
_cell.angle_alpha   90.00
_cell.angle_beta   90.00
_cell.angle_gamma   90.00
#
_symmetry.space_group_name_H-M   'P 1'
#
loop_
_entity.id
_entity.type
_entity.pdbx_description
1 polymer ?
#
loop_
_entity_poly.entity_id
_entity_poly.type
_entity_poly.pdbx_seq_one_letter_code
_entity_poly.pdbx_strand_id
1 'polypeptide(L)'
;MELTGKIIVVQEPKSGTSSKTGNPWMMQEYVIEVPGQYPRHCAFTVFGEDRIKQLNIQMGEDLTVQFDIDAREYNGRWFNDFRAYNVIRNQATVQAQTIQADPNPPFSNLPFDAPTPGADDPFNTNDGSELPF
;
A
#
# COMPACT_ATOMS: atom_id res chain seq x y z
N MET A 1 -6.26 -13.61 -16.86
CA MET A 1 -6.02 -12.14 -16.91
C MET A 1 -5.61 -11.65 -15.53
N GLU A 2 -5.10 -10.42 -15.37
CA GLU A 2 -4.70 -9.89 -14.05
C GLU A 2 -5.04 -8.40 -13.86
N LEU A 3 -5.20 -7.98 -12.61
CA LEU A 3 -5.52 -6.60 -12.21
C LEU A 3 -4.87 -6.28 -10.87
N THR A 4 -4.16 -5.16 -10.80
CA THR A 4 -3.50 -4.68 -9.58
C THR A 4 -4.23 -3.47 -9.01
N GLY A 5 -4.42 -3.44 -7.70
CA GLY A 5 -5.07 -2.33 -7.02
C GLY A 5 -5.41 -2.64 -5.56
N LYS A 6 -6.14 -1.70 -4.95
CA LYS A 6 -6.53 -1.74 -3.54
C LYS A 6 -7.92 -2.36 -3.37
N ILE A 7 -8.07 -3.30 -2.46
CA ILE A 7 -9.39 -3.81 -2.07
C ILE A 7 -10.13 -2.76 -1.25
N ILE A 8 -11.29 -2.34 -1.72
CA ILE A 8 -12.11 -1.33 -1.05
C ILE A 8 -13.35 -1.91 -0.37
N VAL A 9 -13.84 -3.07 -0.83
CA VAL A 9 -15.02 -3.72 -0.27
C VAL A 9 -14.78 -5.22 -0.22
N VAL A 10 -15.10 -5.81 0.93
CA VAL A 10 -15.15 -7.25 1.16
C VAL A 10 -16.58 -7.58 1.52
N GLN A 11 -17.30 -8.29 0.66
CA GLN A 11 -18.67 -8.72 0.94
C GLN A 11 -18.67 -9.95 1.85
N GLU A 12 -19.81 -10.21 2.49
CA GLU A 12 -20.01 -11.44 3.26
C GLU A 12 -19.92 -12.68 2.35
N PRO A 13 -19.27 -13.76 2.82
CA PRO A 13 -19.21 -14.98 2.05
C PRO A 13 -20.59 -15.65 1.99
N LYS A 14 -21.00 -16.00 0.77
CA LYS A 14 -22.20 -16.77 0.48
C LYS A 14 -21.84 -18.24 0.48
N SER A 15 -22.58 -19.06 1.21
CA SER A 15 -22.45 -20.51 1.18
C SER A 15 -23.78 -21.15 0.79
N GLY A 16 -23.70 -22.37 0.28
CA GLY A 16 -24.88 -23.14 -0.09
C GLY A 16 -24.49 -24.56 -0.47
N THR A 17 -25.49 -25.33 -0.91
CA THR A 17 -25.28 -26.69 -1.42
C THR A 17 -25.53 -26.71 -2.91
N SER A 18 -24.62 -27.29 -3.69
CA SER A 18 -24.76 -27.37 -5.14
C SER A 18 -25.93 -28.28 -5.47
N SER A 19 -26.95 -27.76 -6.15
CA SER A 19 -28.09 -28.57 -6.61
C SER A 19 -27.68 -29.65 -7.62
N LYS A 20 -26.50 -29.51 -8.23
CA LYS A 20 -26.00 -30.43 -9.27
C LYS A 20 -25.17 -31.57 -8.70
N THR A 21 -24.39 -31.31 -7.66
CA THR A 21 -23.39 -32.27 -7.12
C THR A 21 -23.65 -32.63 -5.66
N GLY A 22 -24.53 -31.91 -4.96
CA GLY A 22 -24.77 -32.09 -3.52
C GLY A 22 -23.64 -31.59 -2.62
N ASN A 23 -22.52 -31.11 -3.18
CA ASN A 23 -21.39 -30.61 -2.42
C ASN A 23 -21.65 -29.19 -1.90
N PRO A 24 -21.20 -28.87 -0.66
CA PRO A 24 -21.23 -27.50 -0.18
C PRO A 24 -20.30 -26.63 -1.04
N TRP A 25 -20.75 -25.41 -1.32
CA TRP A 25 -19.96 -24.38 -1.98
C TRP A 25 -19.93 -23.13 -1.12
N MET A 26 -18.84 -22.39 -1.24
CA MET A 26 -18.67 -21.08 -0.62
C MET A 26 -18.09 -20.15 -1.68
N MET A 27 -18.62 -18.94 -1.74
CA MET A 27 -18.23 -17.91 -2.68
C MET A 27 -18.20 -16.58 -1.95
N GLN A 28 -17.18 -15.78 -2.19
CA GLN A 28 -17.09 -14.44 -1.61
C GLN A 28 -16.80 -13.42 -2.71
N GLU A 29 -17.43 -12.25 -2.59
CA GLU A 29 -17.32 -11.15 -3.55
C GLU A 29 -16.47 -10.02 -2.98
N TYR A 30 -15.64 -9.45 -3.82
CA TYR A 30 -14.69 -8.40 -3.45
C TYR A 30 -14.70 -7.31 -4.52
N VAL A 31 -14.40 -6.08 -4.12
CA VAL A 31 -14.23 -4.96 -5.04
C VAL A 31 -12.82 -4.42 -4.92
N ILE A 32 -12.11 -4.42 -6.04
CA ILE A 32 -10.78 -3.81 -6.20
C ILE A 32 -10.91 -2.46 -6.89
N GLU A 33 -10.23 -1.46 -6.34
CA GLU A 33 -10.02 -0.17 -6.94
C GLU A 33 -8.64 -0.13 -7.60
N VAL A 34 -8.63 0.10 -8.89
CA VAL A 34 -7.41 0.24 -9.68
C VAL A 34 -6.97 1.69 -9.63
N PRO A 35 -5.79 2.00 -9.06
CA PRO A 35 -5.29 3.36 -9.02
C PRO A 35 -4.93 3.86 -10.44
N GLY A 36 -5.19 5.13 -10.70
CA GLY A 36 -4.88 5.77 -11.98
C GLY A 36 -5.49 7.17 -12.06
N GLN A 37 -5.32 7.84 -13.20
CA GLN A 37 -5.94 9.16 -13.45
C GLN A 37 -7.47 9.12 -13.32
N TYR A 38 -8.08 7.96 -13.57
CA TYR A 38 -9.49 7.68 -13.35
C TYR A 38 -9.61 6.34 -12.61
N PRO A 39 -9.76 6.36 -11.28
CA PRO A 39 -9.91 5.15 -10.48
C PRO A 39 -11.08 4.31 -11.01
N ARG A 40 -10.83 3.03 -11.26
CA ARG A 40 -11.86 2.10 -11.72
C ARG A 40 -12.11 1.04 -10.68
N HIS A 41 -13.38 0.76 -10.43
CA HIS A 41 -13.80 -0.32 -9.54
C HIS A 41 -14.13 -1.56 -10.35
N CYS A 42 -13.60 -2.69 -9.93
CA CYS A 42 -13.91 -3.99 -10.50
C CYS A 42 -14.40 -4.92 -9.39
N ALA A 43 -15.59 -5.49 -9.56
CA ALA A 43 -16.12 -6.51 -8.67
C ALA A 43 -15.78 -7.90 -9.22
N PHE A 44 -15.28 -8.78 -8.35
CA PHE A 44 -14.92 -10.15 -8.71
C PHE A 44 -15.31 -11.11 -7.60
N THR A 45 -15.44 -12.38 -7.95
CA THR A 45 -15.79 -13.46 -7.02
C THR A 45 -14.65 -14.46 -6.87
N VAL A 46 -14.48 -14.97 -5.65
CA VAL A 46 -13.60 -16.10 -5.35
C VAL A 46 -14.49 -17.28 -4.99
N PHE A 47 -14.28 -18.41 -5.65
CA PHE A 47 -15.02 -19.65 -5.39
C PHE A 47 -14.17 -20.65 -4.62
N GLY A 48 -14.79 -21.32 -3.65
CA GLY A 48 -14.19 -22.34 -2.81
C GLY A 48 -13.74 -21.78 -1.47
N GLU A 49 -14.15 -22.45 -0.39
CA GLU A 49 -13.76 -22.12 0.97
C GLU A 49 -12.23 -22.14 1.15
N ASP A 50 -11.56 -23.13 0.56
CA ASP A 50 -10.11 -23.28 0.61
C ASP A 50 -9.40 -22.06 -0.02
N ARG A 51 -9.89 -21.60 -1.19
CA ARG A 51 -9.35 -20.42 -1.86
C ARG A 51 -9.61 -19.14 -1.08
N ILE A 52 -10.82 -18.96 -0.58
CA ILE A 52 -11.16 -17.79 0.23
C ILE A 52 -10.22 -17.70 1.46
N LYS A 53 -10.00 -18.82 2.14
CA LYS A 53 -9.07 -18.90 3.29
C LYS A 53 -7.61 -18.72 2.88
N GLN A 54 -7.18 -19.30 1.77
CA GLN A 54 -5.81 -19.21 1.28
C GLN A 54 -5.45 -17.78 0.88
N LEU A 55 -6.34 -17.13 0.15
CA LEU A 55 -6.14 -15.76 -0.32
C LEU A 55 -6.27 -14.78 0.84
N ASN A 56 -7.11 -15.05 1.85
CA ASN A 56 -7.30 -14.25 3.07
C ASN A 56 -7.39 -12.74 2.79
N ILE A 57 -8.11 -12.34 1.75
CA ILE A 57 -8.14 -10.96 1.25
C ILE A 57 -8.75 -10.04 2.30
N GLN A 58 -8.04 -8.97 2.64
CA GLN A 58 -8.50 -7.97 3.60
C GLN A 58 -8.84 -6.64 2.91
N MET A 59 -9.75 -5.87 3.52
CA MET A 59 -10.03 -4.50 3.09
C MET A 59 -8.77 -3.62 3.25
N GLY A 60 -8.52 -2.76 2.28
CA GLY A 60 -7.39 -1.83 2.25
C GLY A 60 -6.08 -2.42 1.70
N GLU A 61 -6.04 -3.73 1.46
CA GLU A 61 -4.87 -4.44 0.94
C GLU A 61 -4.63 -4.12 -0.55
N ASP A 62 -3.36 -3.94 -0.94
CA ASP A 62 -2.96 -3.78 -2.34
C ASP A 62 -2.46 -5.12 -2.87
N LEU A 63 -3.14 -5.64 -3.89
CA LEU A 63 -2.87 -6.99 -4.41
C LEU A 63 -3.14 -7.07 -5.91
N THR A 64 -2.47 -8.01 -6.56
CA THR A 64 -2.68 -8.34 -7.97
C THR A 64 -3.57 -9.56 -8.07
N VAL A 65 -4.82 -9.37 -8.48
CA VAL A 65 -5.81 -10.43 -8.67
C VAL A 65 -5.63 -11.04 -10.05
N GLN A 66 -5.43 -12.34 -10.13
CA GLN A 66 -5.54 -13.08 -11.38
C GLN A 66 -6.92 -13.72 -11.48
N PHE A 67 -7.59 -13.46 -12.59
CA PHE A 67 -8.97 -13.87 -12.83
C PHE A 67 -9.21 -14.26 -14.29
N ASP A 68 -10.26 -15.05 -14.46
CA ASP A 68 -10.83 -15.39 -15.75
C ASP A 68 -12.15 -14.64 -15.94
N ILE A 69 -12.46 -14.31 -17.19
CA ILE A 69 -13.70 -13.64 -17.58
C ILE A 69 -14.56 -14.65 -18.32
N ASP A 70 -15.71 -14.96 -17.74
CA ASP A 70 -16.73 -15.77 -18.38
C ASP A 70 -17.96 -14.92 -18.68
N ALA A 71 -18.68 -15.26 -19.75
CA ALA A 71 -19.95 -14.63 -20.07
C ALA A 71 -21.09 -15.61 -19.77
N ARG A 72 -22.01 -15.22 -18.90
CA ARG A 72 -23.21 -15.99 -18.58
C ARG A 72 -24.45 -15.32 -19.13
N GLU A 73 -25.26 -16.08 -19.86
CA GLU A 73 -26.58 -15.63 -20.27
C GLU A 73 -27.56 -15.78 -19.09
N TYR A 74 -28.27 -14.71 -18.77
CA TYR A 74 -29.36 -14.70 -17.82
C TYR A 74 -30.53 -13.89 -18.39
N ASN A 75 -31.64 -14.57 -18.65
CA ASN A 75 -32.87 -13.98 -19.18
C ASN A 75 -32.64 -13.18 -20.49
N GLY A 76 -31.89 -13.76 -21.43
CA GLY A 76 -31.56 -13.12 -22.72
C GLY A 76 -30.57 -11.96 -22.64
N ARG A 77 -30.01 -11.66 -21.46
CA ARG A 77 -28.95 -10.68 -21.25
C ARG A 77 -27.66 -11.39 -20.86
N TRP A 78 -26.55 -10.94 -21.43
CA TRP A 78 -25.23 -11.48 -21.11
C TRP A 78 -24.59 -10.64 -20.02
N PHE A 79 -24.06 -11.31 -19.00
CA PHE A 79 -23.32 -10.70 -17.90
C PHE A 79 -21.93 -11.31 -17.85
N ASN A 80 -20.92 -10.48 -17.61
CA ASN A 80 -19.58 -10.97 -17.33
C ASN A 80 -19.51 -11.41 -15.86
N ASP A 81 -18.96 -12.60 -15.65
CA ASP A 81 -18.54 -13.10 -14.34
C ASP A 81 -17.01 -13.04 -14.30
N PHE A 82 -16.49 -12.32 -13.31
CA PHE A 82 -15.05 -12.20 -13.07
C PHE A 82 -14.69 -13.16 -11.94
N ARG A 83 -14.04 -14.27 -12.26
CA ARG A 83 -13.67 -15.30 -11.29
C ARG A 83 -12.18 -15.26 -11.00
N ALA A 84 -11.84 -14.86 -9.78
CA ALA A 84 -10.47 -14.87 -9.30
C ALA A 84 -10.05 -16.29 -8.89
N TYR A 85 -8.91 -16.73 -9.41
CA TYR A 85 -8.32 -18.03 -9.07
C TYR A 85 -7.02 -17.90 -8.26
N ASN A 86 -6.37 -16.73 -8.31
CA ASN A 86 -5.14 -16.47 -7.57
C ASN A 86 -5.00 -14.99 -7.22
N VAL A 87 -4.30 -14.67 -6.13
CA VAL A 87 -3.89 -13.30 -5.81
C VAL A 87 -2.41 -13.27 -5.47
N ILE A 88 -1.71 -12.29 -6.00
CA ILE A 88 -0.33 -12.01 -5.65
C ILE A 88 -0.34 -10.79 -4.74
N ARG A 89 -0.01 -11.00 -3.48
CA ARG A 89 0.36 -9.92 -2.59
C ARG A 89 1.72 -9.45 -3.03
N ASN A 90 1.77 -8.31 -3.69
CA ASN A 90 3.03 -7.60 -3.79
C ASN A 90 3.34 -7.17 -2.36
N GLN A 91 4.11 -7.99 -1.64
CA GLN A 91 4.83 -7.49 -0.49
C GLN A 91 5.55 -6.28 -1.05
N ALA A 92 5.15 -5.08 -0.62
CA ALA A 92 5.99 -3.93 -0.75
C ALA A 92 7.33 -4.43 -0.22
N THR A 93 8.27 -4.69 -1.15
CA THR A 93 9.66 -4.68 -0.80
C THR A 93 9.76 -3.31 -0.17
N VAL A 94 9.89 -3.33 1.14
CA VAL A 94 10.27 -2.18 1.92
C VAL A 94 11.54 -1.76 1.21
N GLN A 95 11.44 -0.82 0.26
CA GLN A 95 12.55 -0.02 -0.15
C GLN A 95 12.84 0.75 1.13
N ALA A 96 13.56 0.08 2.02
CA ALA A 96 14.41 0.72 2.99
C ALA A 96 15.20 1.69 2.12
N GLN A 97 14.74 2.94 2.10
CA GLN A 97 15.51 4.06 1.65
C GLN A 97 16.82 3.91 2.43
N THR A 98 17.84 3.43 1.74
CA THR A 98 19.19 3.43 2.24
C THR A 98 19.49 4.90 2.47
N ILE A 99 19.35 5.35 3.72
CA ILE A 99 19.95 6.59 4.16
C ILE A 99 21.43 6.40 3.87
N GLN A 100 21.88 7.05 2.81
CA GLN A 100 23.26 7.11 2.39
C GLN A 100 24.00 7.88 3.49
N ALA A 101 24.50 7.15 4.48
CA ALA A 101 25.43 7.68 5.46
C ALA A 101 26.77 7.85 4.75
N ASP A 102 27.23 9.11 4.68
CA ASP A 102 28.55 9.47 4.17
C ASP A 102 29.66 8.65 4.84
N PRO A 103 30.68 8.20 4.09
CA PRO A 103 31.83 7.52 4.65
C PRO A 103 32.89 8.56 5.05
N ASN A 104 33.03 8.86 6.34
CA ASN A 104 34.24 9.51 6.86
C ASN A 104 34.76 8.79 8.10
N PRO A 105 35.92 8.10 8.04
CA PRO A 105 36.62 7.56 9.20
C PRO A 105 37.89 8.41 9.51
N PRO A 106 38.63 8.17 10.61
CA PRO A 106 38.49 8.92 11.85
C PRO A 106 39.79 9.65 12.24
N PHE A 107 39.73 10.68 13.09
CA PHE A 107 40.92 11.13 13.82
C PHE A 107 40.64 11.37 15.30
N SER A 108 41.57 10.85 16.09
CA SER A 108 41.52 10.55 17.50
C SER A 108 41.78 11.77 18.38
N ASN A 109 40.99 11.86 19.45
CA ASN A 109 41.32 12.27 20.83
C ASN A 109 42.57 13.15 21.07
N LEU A 110 42.36 14.39 21.52
CA LEU A 110 43.21 15.05 22.51
C LEU A 110 42.35 15.86 23.50
N PRO A 111 42.51 15.69 24.82
CA PRO A 111 41.90 16.56 25.82
C PRO A 111 42.73 17.83 25.93
N PHE A 112 42.12 19.00 25.82
CA PHE A 112 42.75 20.24 26.26
C PHE A 112 41.78 21.08 27.09
N ASP A 113 42.27 21.38 28.28
CA ASP A 113 41.68 22.17 29.36
C ASP A 113 41.15 23.54 28.92
N ALA A 114 40.01 23.95 29.49
CA ALA A 114 39.64 25.36 29.60
C ALA A 114 40.46 25.99 30.75
N PRO A 115 40.91 27.26 30.68
CA PRO A 115 40.04 28.37 31.11
C PRO A 115 40.36 29.71 30.39
N THR A 116 39.45 30.68 30.22
CA THR A 116 39.07 31.69 31.24
C THR A 116 38.14 32.72 30.55
N PRO A 117 37.15 33.29 31.26
CA PRO A 117 36.39 34.45 30.82
C PRO A 117 37.08 35.74 31.30
N GLY A 118 37.26 36.71 30.40
CA GLY A 118 37.66 38.06 30.80
C GLY A 118 38.43 38.81 29.72
N ALA A 119 37.73 39.63 28.95
CA ALA A 119 38.23 40.90 28.45
C ALA A 119 37.03 41.72 27.95
N ASP A 120 36.62 42.69 28.76
CA ASP A 120 35.84 43.86 28.35
C ASP A 120 36.52 44.52 27.13
N ASP A 121 35.76 44.74 26.05
CA ASP A 121 36.19 45.53 24.89
C ASP A 121 35.51 46.91 24.94
N PRO A 122 36.19 47.99 25.38
CA PRO A 122 35.58 49.30 25.61
C PRO A 122 35.59 50.23 24.38
N PHE A 123 35.66 49.69 23.15
CA PHE A 123 35.89 50.52 21.96
C PHE A 123 35.04 50.24 20.71
N ASN A 124 33.92 49.52 20.80
CA ASN A 124 32.98 49.48 19.66
C ASN A 124 31.92 50.58 19.75
N THR A 125 32.37 51.83 19.70
CA THR A 125 31.52 52.97 19.36
C THR A 125 31.56 53.13 17.85
N ASN A 126 30.67 52.44 17.13
CA ASN A 126 30.37 52.80 15.75
C ASN A 126 29.00 53.48 15.72
N ASP A 127 29.04 54.76 16.08
CA ASP A 127 28.05 55.77 15.75
C ASP A 127 28.03 55.95 14.24
N GLY A 128 26.87 55.84 13.61
CA GLY A 128 26.78 55.95 12.16
C GLY A 128 25.43 55.57 11.56
N SER A 129 24.49 56.51 11.65
CA SER A 129 23.43 56.81 10.67
C SER A 129 22.19 55.89 10.56
N GLU A 130 21.09 56.39 11.15
CA GLU A 130 19.73 56.62 10.60
C GLU A 130 19.58 56.41 9.05
N LEU A 131 18.50 55.92 8.42
CA LEU A 131 17.00 56.01 8.44
C LEU A 131 16.44 54.86 7.54
N PRO A 132 15.13 54.68 7.18
CA PRO A 132 13.81 55.27 7.58
C PRO A 132 12.80 54.17 8.08
N PHE A 133 11.58 54.38 8.59
CA PHE A 133 10.51 55.39 8.49
C PHE A 133 9.82 55.55 9.86
#